data_AF-A0A059LFB0-F1
#
_entry.id   AF-A0A059LFB0-F1
#
_cell.length_a   1.000
_cell.length_b   1.000
_cell.length_c   1.000
_cell.angle_alpha   90.00
_cell.angle_beta   90.00
_cell.angle_gamma   90.00
#
_symmetry.space_group_name_H-M   'P 1'
#
loop_
_entity.id
_entity.type
_entity.pdbx_description
1 polymer ?
#
loop_
_entity_poly.entity_id
_entity_poly.type
_entity_poly.pdbx_seq_one_letter_code
_entity_poly.pdbx_strand_id
1 'polypeptide(L)'
;MTRQRAGASRPKAPPVSDGAGSSSARKRSNEPGPSEEAKQPAQDVVELEKKREAVADELRHVEQQIFDLETKYLESASAYGNAIRGYQGFLGGVSVPQRKVAAKSEERLFSWSSVTGQAVPRH
;
A
#
# COMPACT_ATOMS: atom_id res chain seq x y z
N MET A 1 33.96 39.32 6.03
CA MET A 1 34.55 38.13 6.70
C MET A 1 33.44 37.12 6.98
N THR A 2 33.59 35.81 7.01
CA THR A 2 34.51 34.81 6.47
C THR A 2 33.79 33.48 6.73
N ARG A 3 33.76 32.60 5.74
CA ARG A 3 33.14 31.27 5.81
C ARG A 3 33.79 30.42 6.91
N GLN A 4 33.01 29.57 7.57
CA GLN A 4 33.56 28.34 8.15
C GLN A 4 32.71 27.13 7.74
N ARG A 5 33.27 26.38 6.78
CA ARG A 5 33.02 24.96 6.56
C ARG A 5 33.89 24.20 7.56
N ALA A 6 33.28 23.29 8.31
CA ALA A 6 33.94 22.13 8.89
C ALA A 6 33.13 20.92 8.36
N GLY A 7 33.68 19.83 7.85
CA GLY A 7 35.03 19.29 7.96
C GLY A 7 34.81 17.78 7.94
N ALA A 8 34.81 17.17 6.74
CA ALA A 8 34.68 15.73 6.59
C ALA A 8 36.03 15.07 6.91
N SER A 9 36.05 14.11 7.82
CA SER A 9 37.23 13.30 8.13
C SER A 9 36.88 11.80 8.12
N ARG A 10 37.29 11.14 7.04
CA ARG A 10 37.44 9.67 6.95
C ARG A 10 38.86 9.31 7.40
N PRO A 11 39.05 8.26 8.23
CA PRO A 11 40.29 7.48 8.24
C PRO A 11 39.99 6.04 7.75
N LYS A 12 40.54 5.57 6.62
CA LYS A 12 41.86 4.94 6.40
C LYS A 12 41.96 3.51 7.01
N ALA A 13 41.73 2.49 6.16
CA ALA A 13 42.33 1.14 6.27
C ALA A 13 43.64 1.11 5.44
N PRO A 14 44.49 0.04 5.41
CA PRO A 14 44.58 -1.25 6.14
C PRO A 14 46.01 -1.44 6.76
N PRO A 15 46.50 -2.63 7.23
CA PRO A 15 46.92 -3.73 6.34
C PRO A 15 46.66 -5.17 6.85
N VAL A 16 46.71 -6.05 5.86
CA VAL A 16 46.86 -7.51 5.85
C VAL A 16 47.68 -8.12 6.98
N SER A 17 47.22 -9.28 7.48
CA SER A 17 48.04 -10.24 8.22
C SER A 17 48.04 -11.56 7.45
N ASP A 18 49.16 -11.86 6.83
CA ASP A 18 49.47 -13.16 6.22
C ASP A 18 49.79 -14.23 7.28
N GLY A 19 49.39 -15.46 6.97
CA GLY A 19 50.18 -16.65 7.30
C GLY A 19 49.90 -17.35 8.64
N ALA A 20 49.30 -18.54 8.57
CA ALA A 20 50.02 -19.80 8.83
C ALA A 20 49.01 -20.96 8.93
N GLY A 21 49.27 -22.01 8.15
CA GLY A 21 48.41 -23.19 8.08
C GLY A 21 48.49 -24.10 9.30
N SER A 22 47.45 -24.93 9.42
CA SER A 22 47.56 -26.26 10.00
C SER A 22 46.62 -27.18 9.23
N SER A 23 47.23 -28.05 8.44
CA SER A 23 46.60 -29.19 7.79
C SER A 23 46.18 -30.23 8.81
N SER A 24 44.93 -30.67 8.78
CA SER A 24 44.61 -32.05 9.21
C SER A 24 43.47 -32.61 8.37
N ALA A 25 43.86 -33.46 7.44
CA ALA A 25 43.00 -34.24 6.59
C ALA A 25 42.13 -35.20 7.42
N ARG A 26 40.80 -35.17 7.23
CA ARG A 26 39.96 -36.39 7.21
C ARG A 26 38.80 -36.23 6.23
N LYS A 27 39.00 -36.89 5.09
CA LYS A 27 38.02 -37.29 4.07
C LYS A 27 36.79 -37.92 4.72
N ARG A 28 35.63 -37.28 4.57
CA ARG A 28 34.32 -37.95 4.50
C ARG A 28 33.54 -37.31 3.37
N SER A 29 33.32 -38.11 2.33
CA SER A 29 32.44 -37.85 1.20
C SER A 29 31.06 -37.47 1.69
N ASN A 30 30.62 -36.26 1.37
CA ASN A 30 29.22 -35.95 1.24
C ASN A 30 29.08 -35.21 -0.09
N GLU A 31 28.66 -35.93 -1.12
CA GLU A 31 28.26 -35.31 -2.37
C GLU A 31 27.01 -34.44 -2.10
N PRO A 32 26.97 -33.18 -2.53
CA PRO A 32 25.72 -32.44 -2.56
C PRO A 32 24.93 -32.97 -3.75
N GLY A 33 23.94 -33.81 -3.48
CA GLY A 33 22.97 -34.23 -4.49
C GLY A 33 22.22 -33.00 -5.06
N PRO A 34 21.90 -32.96 -6.36
CA PRO A 34 21.13 -31.87 -6.95
C PRO A 34 19.65 -32.09 -6.64
N SER A 35 19.16 -31.53 -5.53
CA SER A 35 17.73 -31.65 -5.19
C SER A 35 17.11 -30.45 -4.48
N GLU A 36 17.81 -29.31 -4.41
CA GLU A 36 17.26 -28.08 -3.80
C GLU A 36 16.69 -27.07 -4.81
N GLU A 37 16.96 -27.21 -6.11
CA GLU A 37 16.49 -26.25 -7.13
C GLU A 37 15.06 -26.53 -7.63
N ALA A 38 14.58 -27.78 -7.54
CA ALA A 38 13.25 -28.15 -8.05
C ALA A 38 12.09 -27.82 -7.09
N LYS A 39 12.37 -27.50 -5.82
CA LYS A 39 11.36 -27.16 -4.80
C LYS A 39 11.04 -25.66 -4.75
N GLN A 40 11.95 -24.84 -5.28
CA GLN A 40 11.88 -23.38 -5.29
C GLN A 40 10.68 -22.81 -6.06
N PRO A 41 10.36 -23.24 -7.31
CA PRO A 41 9.28 -22.61 -8.07
C PRO A 41 7.89 -22.83 -7.44
N ALA A 42 7.66 -23.99 -6.82
CA ALA A 42 6.39 -24.25 -6.13
C ALA A 42 6.25 -23.42 -4.85
N GLN A 43 7.34 -23.19 -4.12
CA GLN A 43 7.34 -22.34 -2.93
C GLN A 43 7.14 -20.86 -3.30
N ASP A 44 7.81 -20.40 -4.37
CA ASP A 44 7.67 -19.04 -4.87
C ASP A 44 6.22 -18.73 -5.31
N VAL A 45 5.57 -19.67 -6.01
CA VAL A 45 4.15 -19.52 -6.40
C VAL A 45 3.25 -19.39 -5.16
N VAL A 46 3.46 -20.23 -4.14
CA VAL A 46 2.68 -20.16 -2.88
C VAL A 46 2.89 -18.82 -2.18
N GLU A 47 4.11 -18.28 -2.15
CA GLU A 47 4.37 -16.97 -1.57
C GLU A 47 3.73 -15.83 -2.37
N LEU A 48 3.74 -15.92 -3.70
CA LEU A 48 3.08 -14.94 -4.58
C LEU A 48 1.57 -14.98 -4.43
N GLU A 49 0.97 -16.16 -4.28
CA GLU A 49 -0.46 -16.32 -4.02
C GLU A 49 -0.85 -15.70 -2.68
N LYS A 50 -0.09 -15.96 -1.61
CA LYS A 50 -0.31 -15.33 -0.30
C LYS A 50 -0.22 -13.81 -0.37
N LYS A 51 0.75 -13.26 -1.10
CA LYS A 51 0.88 -11.80 -1.31
C LYS A 51 -0.31 -11.25 -2.09
N ARG A 52 -0.77 -11.96 -3.13
CA ARG A 52 -1.94 -11.58 -3.92
C ARG A 52 -3.20 -11.57 -3.05
N GLU A 53 -3.40 -12.56 -2.19
CA GLU A 53 -4.51 -12.62 -1.25
C GLU A 53 -4.47 -11.47 -0.25
N ALA A 54 -3.30 -11.21 0.36
CA ALA A 54 -3.13 -10.10 1.30
C ALA A 54 -3.49 -8.75 0.68
N VAL A 55 -3.05 -8.49 -0.57
CA VAL A 55 -3.39 -7.25 -1.29
C VAL A 55 -4.90 -7.20 -1.63
N ALA A 56 -5.51 -8.33 -1.97
CA ALA A 56 -6.95 -8.38 -2.24
C ALA A 56 -7.78 -8.08 -0.97
N ASP A 57 -7.33 -8.54 0.19
CA ASP A 57 -7.97 -8.25 1.47
C ASP A 57 -7.80 -6.78 1.88
N GLU A 58 -6.60 -6.22 1.69
CA GLU A 58 -6.35 -4.79 1.94
C GLU A 58 -7.21 -3.92 1.01
N LEU A 59 -7.32 -4.29 -0.28
CA LEU A 59 -8.17 -3.59 -1.24
C LEU A 59 -9.62 -3.60 -0.78
N ARG A 60 -10.14 -4.76 -0.35
CA ARG A 60 -11.50 -4.87 0.19
C ARG A 60 -11.71 -3.98 1.42
N HIS A 61 -10.71 -3.89 2.30
CA HIS A 61 -10.78 -3.03 3.47
C HIS A 61 -10.87 -1.55 3.08
N VAL A 62 -10.03 -1.10 2.15
CA VAL A 62 -10.04 0.30 1.67
C VAL A 62 -11.36 0.62 0.95
N GLU A 63 -11.86 -0.28 0.11
CA GLU A 63 -13.15 -0.10 -0.58
C GLU A 63 -14.35 -0.04 0.40
N GLN A 64 -14.25 -0.70 1.55
CA GLN A 64 -15.21 -0.55 2.64
C GLN A 64 -15.09 0.82 3.31
N GLN A 65 -13.87 1.23 3.66
CA GLN A 65 -13.64 2.53 4.26
C GLN A 65 -14.11 3.69 3.38
N ILE A 66 -13.82 3.63 2.07
CA ILE A 66 -14.27 4.64 1.10
C ILE A 66 -15.79 4.76 1.15
N PHE A 67 -16.51 3.64 1.10
CA PHE A 67 -17.96 3.64 1.11
C PHE A 67 -18.55 4.22 2.40
N ASP A 68 -17.97 3.87 3.56
CA ASP A 68 -18.43 4.36 4.86
C ASP A 68 -18.19 5.88 4.98
N LEU A 69 -17.02 6.34 4.54
CA LEU A 69 -16.68 7.76 4.53
C LEU A 69 -17.56 8.55 3.56
N GLU A 70 -17.87 8.01 2.38
CA GLU A 70 -18.81 8.60 1.44
C GLU A 70 -20.21 8.72 2.03
N THR A 71 -20.69 7.67 2.70
CA THR A 71 -21.99 7.68 3.37
C THR A 71 -22.03 8.81 4.39
N LYS A 72 -21.02 8.88 5.26
CA LYS A 72 -20.91 9.95 6.26
C LYS A 72 -20.83 11.35 5.63
N TYR A 73 -20.08 11.50 4.53
CA TYR A 73 -19.94 12.78 3.84
C TYR A 73 -21.25 13.23 3.19
N LEU A 74 -21.96 12.33 2.52
CA LEU A 74 -23.22 12.64 1.84
C LEU A 74 -24.37 12.91 2.81
N GLU A 75 -24.44 12.18 3.92
CA GLU A 75 -25.45 12.39 4.96
C GLU A 75 -25.28 13.70 5.73
N SER A 76 -24.02 14.14 5.93
CA SER A 76 -23.69 15.38 6.64
C SER A 76 -23.43 16.58 5.70
N ALA A 77 -23.64 16.41 4.39
CA ALA A 77 -23.36 17.43 3.39
C ALA A 77 -24.21 18.70 3.60
N SER A 78 -23.57 19.86 3.41
CA SER A 78 -24.19 21.17 3.58
C SER A 78 -25.26 21.48 2.53
N ALA A 79 -26.27 22.25 2.93
CA ALA A 79 -27.33 22.76 2.05
C ALA A 79 -26.82 23.66 0.91
N TYR A 80 -25.66 24.27 1.12
CA TYR A 80 -25.07 25.27 0.22
C TYR A 80 -24.15 24.65 -0.84
N GLY A 81 -23.89 23.34 -0.74
CA GLY A 81 -23.11 22.60 -1.74
C GLY A 81 -22.24 21.50 -1.15
N ASN A 82 -21.74 20.66 -2.04
CA ASN A 82 -20.75 19.62 -1.74
C ASN A 82 -19.83 19.43 -2.96
N ALA A 83 -18.77 18.65 -2.81
CA ALA A 83 -17.80 18.40 -3.88
C ALA A 83 -18.40 17.74 -5.14
N ILE A 84 -19.59 17.15 -5.02
CA ILE A 84 -20.25 16.38 -6.08
C ILE A 84 -21.17 17.26 -6.92
N ARG A 85 -21.87 18.20 -6.27
CA ARG A 85 -22.88 19.07 -6.88
C ARG A 85 -22.38 20.52 -7.05
N GLY A 86 -21.21 20.83 -6.52
CA GLY A 86 -20.64 22.17 -6.49
C GLY A 86 -21.16 23.03 -5.33
N TYR A 87 -20.56 24.22 -5.18
CA TYR A 87 -20.78 25.17 -4.08
C TYR A 87 -21.56 26.42 -4.50
N GLN A 88 -22.35 26.33 -5.56
CA GLN A 88 -23.06 27.48 -6.13
C GLN A 88 -24.12 28.08 -5.18
N GLY A 89 -24.60 27.31 -4.20
CA GLY A 89 -25.53 27.79 -3.17
C GLY A 89 -24.98 28.90 -2.28
N PHE A 90 -23.65 29.08 -2.23
CA PHE A 90 -23.01 30.18 -1.52
C PHE A 90 -23.13 31.53 -2.24
N LEU A 91 -23.20 31.54 -3.57
CA LEU A 91 -23.14 32.77 -4.38
C LEU A 91 -24.52 33.39 -4.64
N GLY A 92 -25.59 32.58 -4.63
CA GLY A 92 -26.93 33.02 -5.02
C GLY A 92 -27.93 33.23 -3.87
N GLY A 93 -27.59 32.90 -2.62
CA GLY A 93 -28.53 32.96 -1.48
C GLY A 93 -29.71 31.98 -1.57
N VAL A 94 -29.83 31.22 -2.66
CA VAL A 94 -30.83 30.17 -2.83
C VAL A 94 -30.32 28.93 -2.12
N SER A 95 -30.85 28.65 -0.93
CA SER A 95 -30.60 27.38 -0.27
C SER A 95 -31.17 26.27 -1.15
N VAL A 96 -30.34 25.29 -1.50
CA VAL A 96 -30.84 24.10 -2.18
C VAL A 96 -31.58 23.32 -1.09
N PRO A 97 -32.88 22.98 -1.27
CA PRO A 97 -33.65 22.37 -0.20
C PRO A 97 -32.94 21.12 0.29
N GLN A 98 -32.65 21.09 1.60
CA GLN A 98 -32.13 19.97 2.37
C GLN A 98 -33.15 18.84 2.38
N ARG A 99 -33.42 18.26 1.21
CA ARG A 99 -34.05 16.96 1.17
C ARG A 99 -32.96 16.01 1.67
N LYS A 100 -33.19 15.40 2.83
CA LYS A 100 -32.55 14.16 3.25
C LYS A 100 -32.90 13.08 2.24
N VAL A 101 -32.44 13.25 1.00
CA VAL A 101 -32.52 12.22 -0.03
C VAL A 101 -31.44 11.25 0.39
N ALA A 102 -31.82 10.01 0.67
CA ALA A 102 -30.86 8.93 0.85
C ALA A 102 -29.81 9.04 -0.26
N ALA A 103 -28.53 9.04 0.13
CA ALA A 103 -27.41 9.19 -0.79
C ALA A 103 -27.63 8.28 -2.01
N LYS A 104 -27.85 8.89 -3.18
CA LYS A 104 -28.05 8.12 -4.41
C LYS A 104 -26.77 7.35 -4.70
N SER A 105 -26.90 6.12 -5.19
CA SER A 105 -25.74 5.31 -5.56
C SER A 105 -24.85 6.01 -6.59
N GLU A 106 -25.45 6.78 -7.50
CA GLU A 106 -24.76 7.56 -8.55
C GLU A 106 -23.90 8.71 -7.98
N GLU A 107 -24.20 9.18 -6.76
CA GLU A 107 -23.43 10.25 -6.11
C GLU A 107 -22.19 9.71 -5.38
N ARG A 108 -21.96 8.39 -5.38
CA ARG A 108 -20.82 7.74 -4.73
C ARG A 108 -19.63 7.61 -5.68
N LEU A 109 -19.11 8.76 -6.11
CA LEU A 109 -18.07 8.84 -7.15
C LEU A 109 -16.78 8.08 -6.80
N PHE A 110 -16.40 8.03 -5.52
CA PHE A 110 -15.19 7.33 -5.09
C PHE A 110 -15.39 5.82 -5.07
N SER A 111 -16.54 5.33 -4.59
CA SER A 111 -16.88 3.90 -4.72
C SER A 111 -17.01 3.46 -6.18
N TRP A 112 -17.55 4.33 -7.05
CA TRP A 112 -17.66 4.06 -8.49
C TRP A 112 -16.33 4.07 -9.23
N SER A 113 -15.30 4.69 -8.67
CA SER A 113 -13.95 4.68 -9.26
C SER A 113 -13.29 3.30 -9.23
N SER A 114 -13.80 2.37 -8.40
CA SER A 114 -13.39 0.98 -8.37
C SER A 114 -14.43 0.07 -9.02
N VAL A 115 -13.99 -0.74 -9.98
CA VAL A 115 -14.83 -1.80 -10.59
C VAL A 115 -15.06 -2.94 -9.59
N THR A 116 -14.05 -3.27 -8.77
CA THR A 116 -14.13 -4.35 -7.77
C THR A 116 -15.03 -3.98 -6.60
N GLY A 117 -15.08 -2.69 -6.24
CA GLY A 117 -15.92 -2.20 -5.13
C GLY A 117 -17.42 -2.29 -5.38
N GLN A 118 -17.85 -2.41 -6.64
CA GLN A 118 -19.27 -2.56 -7.03
C GLN A 118 -19.74 -4.02 -7.04
N ALA A 119 -18.82 -4.96 -7.23
CA ALA A 119 -19.12 -6.38 -7.40
C ALA A 119 -19.41 -7.12 -6.08
N VAL A 120 -19.17 -6.48 -4.94
CA VAL A 120 -19.41 -7.06 -3.62
C VAL A 120 -20.84 -6.70 -3.17
N PRO A 121 -21.74 -7.69 -3.00
CA PRO A 121 -23.07 -7.44 -2.43
C PRO A 121 -22.92 -6.85 -1.02
N ARG A 122 -23.45 -5.66 -0.81
CA ARG A 122 -23.41 -4.96 0.49
C ARG A 122 -24.75 -5.16 1.19
N HIS A 123 -24.72 -5.69 2.41
CA HIS A 123 -25.90 -5.94 3.26
C HIS A 123 -26.15 -4.79 4.24
#